data_AF-A0AAV5AM11-F1
#
_entry.id   AF-A0AAV5AM11-F1
#
_cell.length_a   1.000
_cell.length_b   1.000
_cell.length_c   1.000
_cell.angle_alpha   90.00
_cell.angle_beta   90.00
_cell.angle_gamma   90.00
#
_symmetry.space_group_name_H-M   'P 1'
#
loop_
_entity.id
_entity.type
_entity.pdbx_description
1 polymer ?
#
loop_
_entity_poly.entity_id
_entity_poly.type
_entity_poly.pdbx_seq_one_letter_code
_entity_poly.pdbx_strand_id
1 'polypeptide(L)'
;MASSPLATFPPTHANRTIVLCFDGTQNQIGDKNSLAWLELNNRWLDLADDRICIFGFSRGAYTARALAAMLHKVGLLQRGNHRHIRYAWEAYTLTSEEGWKRAGIFKRYFGIEVDIEFIGVWDSVGSLGLNRFLPLTTNNTRIKAVRHALALDERRARYKANVWGVGLSAPEGTAEIAPPTNAKGTKMTRRSSQIRDDERRLLALGRTYIPTSRKQLQTDVLEVWFAGCHSDVGGGNTPTDVRHALSKISLRWMVRQCFLIRTGILFKEDSLRKIGLDPVTLYPVVLPRPPPAAAVSDKDALSEEEEDLLDLRCPIHDELKNKLAWWILEILPARKNYRGVDGDQKKGIE
;
A
#
# COMPACT_ATOMS: atom_id res chain seq x y z
N MET A 1 -34.57 19.95 -14.50
CA MET A 1 -33.95 20.47 -13.27
C MET A 1 -32.47 20.20 -13.36
N ALA A 2 -31.64 21.24 -13.46
CA ALA A 2 -30.18 21.08 -13.44
C ALA A 2 -29.78 20.51 -12.07
N SER A 3 -29.12 19.36 -12.05
CA SER A 3 -28.59 18.78 -10.81
C SER A 3 -27.65 19.79 -10.17
N SER A 4 -27.93 20.20 -8.93
CA SER A 4 -26.97 20.96 -8.12
C SER A 4 -25.60 20.27 -8.19
N PRO A 5 -24.48 21.00 -8.33
CA PRO A 5 -23.16 20.38 -8.30
C PRO A 5 -23.03 19.54 -7.03
N LEU A 6 -22.66 18.27 -7.19
CA LEU A 6 -22.44 17.34 -6.09
C LEU A 6 -21.40 17.95 -5.14
N ALA A 7 -21.79 18.18 -3.88
CA ALA A 7 -20.90 18.75 -2.88
C ALA A 7 -19.67 17.86 -2.67
N THR A 8 -18.50 18.49 -2.50
CA THR A 8 -17.24 17.82 -2.21
C THR A 8 -16.72 18.19 -0.83
N PHE A 9 -16.01 17.25 -0.21
CA PHE A 9 -15.35 17.43 1.08
C PHE A 9 -13.87 17.07 0.98
N PRO A 10 -12.96 18.00 1.33
CA PRO A 10 -13.20 19.43 1.59
C PRO A 10 -13.89 20.18 0.43
N PRO A 11 -14.52 21.35 0.68
CA PRO A 11 -15.22 22.11 -0.37
C PRO A 11 -14.25 22.77 -1.37
N THR A 12 -13.01 23.02 -0.95
CA THR A 12 -11.94 23.56 -1.78
C THR A 12 -10.68 22.74 -1.60
N HIS A 13 -9.80 22.79 -2.58
CA HIS A 13 -8.48 22.19 -2.48
C HIS A 13 -7.43 23.25 -2.77
N ALA A 14 -6.47 23.40 -1.86
CA ALA A 14 -5.42 24.41 -2.00
C ALA A 14 -4.46 24.10 -3.16
N ASN A 15 -4.27 22.81 -3.46
CA ASN A 15 -3.26 22.35 -4.39
C ASN A 15 -3.91 21.52 -5.51
N ARG A 16 -3.14 20.69 -6.20
CA ARG A 16 -3.70 19.61 -7.02
C ARG A 16 -3.24 18.27 -6.49
N THR A 17 -4.17 17.35 -6.29
CA THR A 17 -3.87 16.00 -5.79
C THR A 17 -4.12 14.98 -6.89
N ILE A 18 -3.04 14.32 -7.33
CA ILE A 18 -3.12 13.22 -8.29
C ILE A 18 -3.30 11.93 -7.50
N VAL A 19 -4.41 11.24 -7.75
CA VAL A 19 -4.76 9.97 -7.11
C VAL A 19 -4.58 8.84 -8.11
N LEU A 20 -3.76 7.86 -7.75
CA LEU A 20 -3.51 6.65 -8.53
C LEU A 20 -4.06 5.45 -7.78
N CYS A 21 -4.93 4.65 -8.40
CA CYS A 21 -5.55 3.48 -7.78
C CYS A 21 -5.19 2.21 -8.56
N PHE A 22 -4.69 1.20 -7.84
CA PHE A 22 -4.28 -0.08 -8.42
C PHE A 22 -5.13 -1.23 -7.90
N ASP A 23 -5.74 -1.95 -8.83
CA ASP A 23 -6.49 -3.17 -8.53
C ASP A 23 -5.60 -4.42 -8.54
N GLY A 24 -6.06 -5.49 -7.87
CA GLY A 24 -5.36 -6.77 -7.77
C GLY A 24 -5.54 -7.71 -8.98
N THR A 25 -6.23 -7.30 -10.05
CA THR A 25 -6.85 -8.23 -11.00
C THR A 25 -5.94 -8.86 -12.04
N GLN A 26 -4.64 -8.50 -12.15
CA GLN A 26 -3.73 -9.03 -13.17
C GLN A 26 -2.27 -9.04 -12.71
N ASN A 27 -1.45 -10.00 -13.19
CA ASN A 27 -0.04 -10.18 -12.80
C ASN A 27 0.96 -9.42 -13.70
N GLN A 28 0.58 -8.26 -14.25
CA GLN A 28 1.41 -7.47 -15.18
C GLN A 28 2.02 -6.23 -14.50
N ILE A 29 2.79 -6.44 -13.41
CA ILE A 29 3.31 -5.32 -12.61
C ILE A 29 4.18 -4.34 -13.41
N GLY A 30 4.97 -4.84 -14.38
CA GLY A 30 5.84 -4.02 -15.21
C GLY A 30 5.04 -3.09 -16.13
N ASP A 31 4.04 -3.63 -16.82
CA ASP A 31 3.18 -2.86 -17.72
C ASP A 31 2.30 -1.88 -16.94
N LYS A 32 1.69 -2.32 -15.83
CA LYS A 32 0.90 -1.46 -14.95
C LYS A 32 1.71 -0.29 -14.39
N ASN A 33 2.93 -0.54 -13.90
CA ASN A 33 3.79 0.53 -13.40
C ASN A 33 4.26 1.46 -14.51
N SER A 34 4.65 0.91 -15.66
CA SER A 34 5.11 1.72 -16.81
C SER A 34 4.00 2.66 -17.32
N LEU A 35 2.77 2.15 -17.43
CA LEU A 35 1.60 2.93 -17.81
C LEU A 35 1.24 3.99 -16.77
N ALA A 36 1.17 3.60 -15.49
CA ALA A 36 0.85 4.55 -14.43
C ALA A 36 1.92 5.65 -14.28
N TRP A 37 3.19 5.32 -14.48
CA TRP A 37 4.29 6.27 -14.49
C TRP A 37 4.21 7.24 -15.68
N LEU A 38 3.80 6.75 -16.86
CA LEU A 38 3.54 7.58 -18.03
C LEU A 38 2.32 8.51 -17.82
N GLU A 39 1.22 7.98 -17.30
CA GLU A 39 0.03 8.78 -16.98
C GLU A 39 0.33 9.87 -15.94
N LEU A 40 1.12 9.52 -14.92
CA LEU A 40 1.59 10.48 -13.93
C LEU A 40 2.45 11.57 -14.58
N ASN A 41 3.38 11.21 -15.47
CA ASN A 41 4.20 12.18 -16.22
C ASN A 41 3.33 13.15 -17.06
N ASN A 42 2.37 12.61 -17.81
CA ASN A 42 1.47 13.42 -18.64
C ASN A 42 0.64 14.40 -17.82
N ARG A 43 0.32 14.03 -16.56
CA ARG A 43 -0.48 14.84 -15.66
C ARG A 43 0.37 15.75 -14.79
N TRP A 44 1.62 15.43 -14.46
CA TRP A 44 2.45 16.22 -13.56
C TRP A 44 2.77 17.57 -14.17
N LEU A 45 2.36 18.67 -13.50
CA LEU A 45 2.56 20.03 -13.99
C LEU A 45 3.73 20.75 -13.30
N ASP A 46 4.35 20.11 -12.30
CA ASP A 46 5.42 20.70 -11.48
C ASP A 46 5.01 22.05 -10.86
N LEU A 47 3.71 22.23 -10.62
CA LEU A 47 3.20 23.39 -9.91
C LEU A 47 3.59 23.27 -8.44
N ALA A 48 3.83 24.43 -7.81
CA ALA A 48 4.04 24.49 -6.38
C ALA A 48 2.89 23.75 -5.68
N ASP A 49 3.27 22.77 -4.85
CA ASP A 49 2.39 21.97 -3.99
C ASP A 49 1.55 20.85 -4.63
N ASP A 50 1.80 20.43 -5.89
CA ASP A 50 1.20 19.19 -6.44
C ASP A 50 1.50 17.97 -5.53
N ARG A 51 0.47 17.16 -5.25
CA ARG A 51 0.54 16.00 -4.34
C ARG A 51 0.23 14.71 -5.06
N ILE A 52 0.96 13.65 -4.71
CA ILE A 52 0.76 12.29 -5.23
C ILE A 52 0.22 11.41 -4.11
N CYS A 53 -0.96 10.83 -4.32
CA CYS A 53 -1.54 9.82 -3.44
C CYS A 53 -1.71 8.52 -4.22
N ILE A 54 -1.26 7.40 -3.66
CA ILE A 54 -1.29 6.10 -4.33
C ILE A 54 -2.06 5.10 -3.46
N PHE A 55 -3.02 4.41 -4.07
CA PHE A 55 -3.83 3.41 -3.41
C PHE A 55 -3.71 2.07 -4.12
N GLY A 56 -3.80 0.98 -3.36
CA GLY A 56 -3.92 -0.33 -3.97
C GLY A 56 -4.36 -1.42 -3.01
N PHE A 57 -4.94 -2.47 -3.56
CA PHE A 57 -5.35 -3.66 -2.82
C PHE A 57 -4.63 -4.89 -3.36
N SER A 58 -4.20 -5.81 -2.49
CA SER A 58 -3.65 -7.11 -2.87
C SER A 58 -2.35 -6.97 -3.68
N ARG A 59 -2.29 -7.59 -4.87
CA ARG A 59 -1.22 -7.37 -5.86
C ARG A 59 -1.17 -5.92 -6.38
N GLY A 60 -2.31 -5.24 -6.39
CA GLY A 60 -2.40 -3.81 -6.69
C GLY A 60 -1.70 -2.97 -5.63
N ALA A 61 -1.77 -3.35 -4.34
CA ALA A 61 -1.00 -2.70 -3.28
C ALA A 61 0.51 -2.87 -3.47
N TYR A 62 0.95 -4.06 -3.88
CA TYR A 62 2.37 -4.28 -4.20
C TYR A 62 2.80 -3.48 -5.44
N THR A 63 1.93 -3.34 -6.43
CA THR A 63 2.13 -2.47 -7.59
C THR A 63 2.25 -1.00 -7.19
N ALA A 64 1.36 -0.50 -6.33
CA ALA A 64 1.40 0.85 -5.76
C ALA A 64 2.75 1.14 -5.06
N ARG A 65 3.20 0.21 -4.21
CA ARG A 65 4.52 0.30 -3.54
C ARG A 65 5.68 0.27 -4.53
N ALA A 66 5.58 -0.56 -5.58
CA ALA A 66 6.60 -0.63 -6.63
C ALA A 66 6.66 0.65 -7.48
N LEU A 67 5.52 1.28 -7.79
CA LEU A 67 5.52 2.58 -8.43
C LEU A 67 6.19 3.63 -7.54
N ALA A 68 5.87 3.65 -6.25
CA ALA A 68 6.48 4.58 -5.30
C ALA A 68 8.00 4.40 -5.20
N ALA A 69 8.45 3.14 -5.18
CA ALA A 69 9.85 2.79 -5.20
C ALA A 69 10.54 3.20 -6.50
N MET A 70 9.87 3.05 -7.65
CA MET A 70 10.35 3.49 -8.94
C MET A 70 10.50 5.02 -8.97
N LEU A 71 9.51 5.78 -8.50
CA LEU A 71 9.59 7.24 -8.39
C LEU A 71 10.77 7.69 -7.51
N HIS A 72 11.03 6.98 -6.42
CA HIS A 72 12.21 7.26 -5.59
C HIS A 72 13.51 6.98 -6.37
N LYS A 73 13.63 5.78 -6.96
CA LYS A 73 14.89 5.29 -7.54
C LYS A 73 15.23 5.94 -8.88
N VAL A 74 14.29 6.04 -9.82
CA VAL A 74 14.54 6.56 -11.17
C VAL A 74 13.94 7.96 -11.41
N GLY A 75 13.16 8.49 -10.46
CA GLY A 75 12.47 9.77 -10.61
C GLY A 75 11.17 9.66 -11.41
N LEU A 76 10.45 10.77 -11.54
CA LEU A 76 9.36 10.91 -12.49
C LEU A 76 9.93 11.30 -13.87
N LEU A 77 9.51 10.67 -14.95
CA LEU A 77 10.02 11.00 -16.28
C LEU A 77 9.65 12.43 -16.67
N GLN A 78 10.56 13.17 -17.29
CA GLN A 78 10.22 14.44 -17.94
C GLN A 78 9.31 14.21 -19.16
N ARG A 79 8.43 15.18 -19.43
CA ARG A 79 7.50 15.12 -20.57
C ARG A 79 8.24 14.97 -21.90
N GLY A 80 7.67 14.19 -22.82
CA GLY A 80 8.24 13.94 -24.15
C GLY A 80 9.29 12.81 -24.22
N ASN A 81 9.78 12.29 -23.08
CA ASN A 81 10.82 11.24 -23.06
C ASN A 81 10.28 9.79 -23.09
N HIS A 82 9.06 9.57 -23.57
CA HIS A 82 8.33 8.30 -23.51
C HIS A 82 9.10 7.06 -24.02
N ARG A 83 10.05 7.22 -24.96
CA ARG A 83 10.90 6.13 -25.45
C ARG A 83 11.79 5.50 -24.36
N HIS A 84 12.03 6.22 -23.26
CA HIS A 84 12.88 5.78 -22.17
C HIS A 84 12.16 4.97 -21.09
N ILE A 85 10.84 4.76 -21.19
CA ILE A 85 10.06 4.03 -20.17
C ILE A 85 10.60 2.64 -19.90
N ARG A 86 10.91 1.88 -20.97
CA ARG A 86 11.48 0.53 -20.83
C ARG A 86 12.83 0.56 -20.09
N TYR A 87 13.69 1.51 -20.44
CA TYR A 87 14.99 1.67 -19.81
C TYR A 87 14.87 2.05 -18.32
N ALA A 88 13.92 2.93 -17.99
CA ALA A 88 13.64 3.31 -16.60
C ALA A 88 13.19 2.11 -15.77
N TRP A 89 12.29 1.28 -16.31
CA TRP A 89 11.85 0.05 -15.65
C TRP A 89 13.01 -0.93 -15.44
N GLU A 90 13.84 -1.15 -16.45
CA GLU A 90 15.03 -1.99 -16.35
C GLU A 90 15.98 -1.49 -15.25
N ALA A 91 16.33 -0.20 -15.27
CA ALA A 91 17.19 0.43 -14.25
C ALA A 91 16.59 0.33 -12.84
N TYR A 92 15.27 0.47 -12.71
CA TYR A 92 14.56 0.28 -11.44
C TYR A 92 14.72 -1.15 -10.91
N THR A 93 14.46 -2.17 -11.74
CA THR A 93 14.47 -3.58 -11.30
C THR A 93 15.87 -4.16 -11.02
N LEU A 94 16.94 -3.51 -11.49
CA LEU A 94 18.32 -3.95 -11.22
C LEU A 94 18.76 -3.56 -9.81
N THR A 95 18.93 -4.54 -8.92
CA THR A 95 19.35 -4.34 -7.52
C THR A 95 20.85 -4.31 -7.30
N SER A 96 21.65 -4.66 -8.32
CA SER A 96 23.12 -4.59 -8.28
C SER A 96 23.60 -3.14 -8.20
N GLU A 97 24.82 -2.94 -7.71
CA GLU A 97 25.48 -1.63 -7.64
C GLU A 97 25.48 -0.88 -8.98
N GLU A 98 25.81 -1.57 -10.08
CA GLU A 98 25.73 -1.03 -11.43
C GLU A 98 24.29 -0.63 -11.82
N GLY A 99 23.29 -1.40 -11.36
CA GLY A 99 21.88 -1.04 -11.51
C GLY A 99 21.51 0.27 -10.78
N TRP A 100 22.02 0.46 -9.56
CA TRP A 100 21.84 1.71 -8.80
C TRP A 100 22.56 2.90 -9.46
N LYS A 101 23.79 2.69 -9.94
CA LYS A 101 24.54 3.70 -10.69
C LYS A 101 23.78 4.14 -11.96
N ARG A 102 23.28 3.19 -12.74
CA ARG A 102 22.44 3.47 -13.92
C ARG A 102 21.18 4.24 -13.56
N ALA A 103 20.48 3.84 -12.50
CA ALA A 103 19.29 4.53 -12.03
C ALA A 103 19.58 5.98 -11.60
N GLY A 104 20.70 6.21 -10.90
CA GLY A 104 21.16 7.53 -10.51
C GLY A 104 21.47 8.44 -11.70
N ILE A 105 22.21 7.92 -12.68
CA ILE A 105 22.49 8.62 -13.94
C ILE A 105 21.18 8.93 -14.67
N PHE A 106 20.29 7.95 -14.80
CA PHE A 106 19.00 8.14 -15.45
C PHE A 106 18.18 9.24 -14.77
N LYS A 107 18.05 9.17 -13.45
CA LYS A 107 17.31 10.16 -12.66
C LYS A 107 17.89 11.56 -12.81
N ARG A 108 19.22 11.70 -12.87
CA ARG A 108 19.90 12.99 -13.06
C ARG A 108 19.56 13.64 -14.41
N TYR A 109 19.45 12.87 -15.48
CA TYR A 109 19.25 13.41 -16.84
C TYR A 109 17.78 13.48 -17.27
N PHE A 110 16.96 12.51 -16.84
CA PHE A 110 15.59 12.35 -17.32
C PHE A 110 14.53 12.40 -16.21
N GLY A 111 14.95 12.36 -14.96
CA GLY A 111 14.08 12.27 -13.79
C GLY A 111 13.80 13.63 -13.16
N ILE A 112 12.59 13.76 -12.64
CA ILE A 112 12.15 14.82 -11.74
C ILE A 112 12.05 14.20 -10.35
N GLU A 113 12.65 14.85 -9.35
CA GLU A 113 12.52 14.43 -7.96
C GLU A 113 11.13 14.81 -7.44
N VAL A 114 10.31 13.81 -7.13
CA VAL A 114 8.97 13.99 -6.54
C VAL A 114 8.88 13.27 -5.20
N ASP A 115 8.08 13.83 -4.30
CA ASP A 115 7.70 13.19 -3.04
C ASP A 115 6.26 12.68 -3.13
N ILE A 116 5.97 11.64 -2.37
CA ILE A 116 4.65 11.00 -2.34
C ILE A 116 3.99 11.39 -1.02
N GLU A 117 2.81 12.00 -1.11
CA GLU A 117 2.08 12.48 0.06
C GLU A 117 1.55 11.32 0.87
N PHE A 118 0.96 10.33 0.20
CA PHE A 118 0.23 9.27 0.88
C PHE A 118 0.24 7.97 0.09
N ILE A 119 0.45 6.85 0.78
CA ILE A 119 0.16 5.52 0.29
C ILE A 119 -0.85 4.83 1.19
N GLY A 120 -2.02 4.51 0.64
CA GLY A 120 -3.06 3.74 1.29
C GLY A 120 -3.17 2.36 0.67
N VAL A 121 -2.81 1.32 1.40
CA VAL A 121 -2.81 -0.05 0.89
C VAL A 121 -3.66 -0.98 1.73
N TRP A 122 -4.32 -1.93 1.06
CA TRP A 122 -5.02 -3.05 1.68
C TRP A 122 -4.30 -4.35 1.35
N ASP A 123 -3.97 -5.08 2.41
CA ASP A 123 -3.46 -6.44 2.46
C ASP A 123 -2.49 -6.78 1.31
N SER A 124 -1.34 -6.09 1.31
CA SER A 124 -0.39 -6.17 0.21
C SER A 124 0.23 -7.56 0.12
N VAL A 125 -0.05 -8.29 -0.96
CA VAL A 125 0.54 -9.62 -1.21
C VAL A 125 1.53 -9.56 -2.35
N GLY A 126 2.54 -10.44 -2.31
CA GLY A 126 3.54 -10.53 -3.37
C GLY A 126 2.92 -10.88 -4.73
N SER A 127 3.52 -10.40 -5.81
CA SER A 127 3.10 -10.80 -7.16
C SER A 127 3.69 -12.17 -7.50
N LEU A 128 2.82 -13.19 -7.60
CA LEU A 128 3.18 -14.49 -8.16
C LEU A 128 3.75 -14.29 -9.58
N GLY A 129 4.99 -14.75 -9.83
CA GLY A 129 5.63 -14.71 -11.15
C GLY A 129 6.84 -13.78 -11.28
N LEU A 130 7.04 -12.80 -10.38
CA LEU A 130 8.32 -12.12 -10.28
C LEU A 130 9.25 -12.92 -9.36
N ASN A 131 10.16 -13.69 -9.93
CA ASN A 131 11.32 -14.26 -9.22
C ASN A 131 12.34 -13.18 -8.79
N ARG A 132 11.92 -11.92 -8.66
CA ARG A 132 12.79 -10.76 -8.44
C ARG A 132 12.18 -9.87 -7.37
N PHE A 133 12.90 -9.74 -6.25
CA PHE A 133 12.65 -8.72 -5.24
C PHE A 133 12.75 -7.34 -5.89
N LEU A 134 11.74 -6.49 -5.67
CA LEU A 134 11.77 -5.11 -6.13
C LEU A 134 12.30 -4.22 -4.99
N PRO A 135 13.35 -3.41 -5.23
CA PRO A 135 13.96 -2.60 -4.20
C PRO A 135 13.00 -1.52 -3.69
N LEU A 136 13.17 -1.08 -2.43
CA LEU A 136 12.46 0.05 -1.82
C LEU A 136 10.92 -0.09 -1.71
N THR A 137 10.36 -1.29 -1.86
CA THR A 137 8.91 -1.51 -1.75
C THR A 137 8.39 -1.50 -0.31
N THR A 138 9.25 -1.79 0.67
CA THR A 138 8.94 -1.85 2.12
C THR A 138 9.62 -0.75 2.93
N ASN A 139 10.56 -0.01 2.32
CA ASN A 139 11.34 1.03 2.96
C ASN A 139 11.69 2.12 1.94
N ASN A 140 10.93 3.20 1.96
CA ASN A 140 11.04 4.29 1.00
C ASN A 140 10.87 5.65 1.68
N THR A 141 11.95 6.41 1.70
CA THR A 141 12.07 7.70 2.40
C THR A 141 11.48 8.89 1.63
N ARG A 142 10.85 8.66 0.48
CA ARG A 142 10.14 9.70 -0.30
C ARG A 142 8.64 9.71 -0.07
N ILE A 143 8.15 8.81 0.77
CA ILE A 143 6.74 8.76 1.14
C ILE A 143 6.59 9.45 2.49
N LYS A 144 5.69 10.44 2.57
CA LYS A 144 5.39 11.13 3.83
C LYS A 144 4.57 10.27 4.76
N ALA A 145 3.50 9.65 4.28
CA ALA A 145 2.64 8.80 5.09
C ALA A 145 2.27 7.47 4.40
N VAL A 146 2.29 6.40 5.17
CA VAL A 146 1.86 5.05 4.76
C VAL A 146 0.76 4.59 5.71
N ARG A 147 -0.33 4.07 5.13
CA ARG A 147 -1.43 3.41 5.85
C ARG A 147 -1.66 2.05 5.23
N HIS A 148 -1.59 1.01 6.06
CA HIS A 148 -1.76 -0.37 5.62
C HIS A 148 -2.83 -1.07 6.44
N ALA A 149 -3.94 -1.44 5.80
CA ALA A 149 -4.95 -2.30 6.39
C ALA A 149 -4.58 -3.76 6.11
N LEU A 150 -4.38 -4.56 7.16
CA LEU A 150 -3.97 -5.96 7.10
C LEU A 150 -5.14 -6.89 7.44
N ALA A 151 -5.26 -8.02 6.75
CA ALA A 151 -6.26 -9.04 7.06
C ALA A 151 -5.77 -9.96 8.19
N LEU A 152 -6.53 -10.01 9.29
CA LEU A 152 -6.21 -10.85 10.44
C LEU A 152 -6.50 -12.33 10.19
N ASP A 153 -7.60 -12.63 9.49
CA ASP A 153 -8.09 -13.99 9.32
C ASP A 153 -7.68 -14.62 7.98
N GLU A 154 -6.79 -13.99 7.22
CA GLU A 154 -6.24 -14.57 5.99
C GLU A 154 -5.19 -15.63 6.30
N ARG A 155 -5.47 -16.89 5.92
CA ARG A 155 -4.66 -18.05 6.28
C ARG A 155 -4.02 -18.76 5.08
N ARG A 156 -4.31 -18.37 3.85
CA ARG A 156 -3.73 -19.01 2.66
C ARG A 156 -2.24 -18.71 2.58
N ALA A 157 -1.39 -19.73 2.46
CA ALA A 157 0.06 -19.58 2.46
C ALA A 157 0.59 -18.64 1.36
N ARG A 158 -0.13 -18.55 0.23
CA ARG A 158 0.22 -17.68 -0.90
C ARG A 158 -0.25 -16.23 -0.77
N TYR A 159 -1.03 -15.91 0.27
CA TYR A 159 -1.56 -14.57 0.55
C TYR A 159 -0.96 -13.96 1.81
N LYS A 160 0.24 -14.40 2.23
CA LYS A 160 0.99 -13.75 3.30
C LYS A 160 1.22 -12.27 2.96
N ALA A 161 0.77 -11.39 3.85
CA ALA A 161 0.90 -9.95 3.70
C ALA A 161 2.36 -9.48 3.82
N ASN A 162 2.70 -8.46 3.02
CA ASN A 162 3.98 -7.77 3.03
C ASN A 162 3.88 -6.58 3.99
N VAL A 163 4.39 -6.75 5.20
CA VAL A 163 4.42 -5.71 6.24
C VAL A 163 5.46 -4.63 5.91
N TRP A 164 5.24 -3.38 6.36
CA TRP A 164 6.17 -2.28 6.15
C TRP A 164 7.40 -2.40 7.06
N GLY A 165 8.58 -1.95 6.60
CA GLY A 165 9.81 -1.93 7.42
C GLY A 165 10.39 -3.29 7.79
N VAL A 166 9.66 -4.38 7.52
CA VAL A 166 10.11 -5.76 7.65
C VAL A 166 10.31 -6.29 6.23
N GLY A 167 11.53 -6.22 5.70
CA GLY A 167 11.86 -6.84 4.41
C GLY A 167 11.40 -8.30 4.39
N LEU A 168 10.84 -8.77 3.27
CA LEU A 168 10.19 -10.09 3.04
C LEU A 168 10.60 -11.22 4.01
N SER A 169 10.17 -11.15 5.27
CA SER A 169 10.12 -12.26 6.18
C SER A 169 8.68 -12.73 6.15
N ALA A 170 8.46 -13.94 5.64
CA ALA A 170 7.35 -14.69 6.19
C ALA A 170 7.52 -14.69 7.72
N PRO A 171 6.46 -14.46 8.51
CA PRO A 171 6.56 -14.74 9.94
C PRO A 171 6.80 -16.24 10.07
N GLU A 172 8.05 -16.60 10.42
CA GLU A 172 8.35 -17.89 11.04
C GLU A 172 7.79 -17.80 12.47
N GLY A 173 6.66 -18.45 12.71
CA GLY A 173 6.12 -18.67 14.05
C GLY A 173 5.34 -17.51 14.65
N THR A 174 4.09 -17.80 15.00
CA THR A 174 3.37 -17.28 16.18
C THR A 174 3.85 -15.96 16.77
N ALA A 175 3.07 -14.89 16.58
CA ALA A 175 3.12 -13.73 17.46
C ALA A 175 2.70 -14.18 18.87
N GLU A 176 3.68 -14.52 19.69
CA GLU A 176 3.50 -14.59 21.13
C GLU A 176 3.23 -13.17 21.66
N ILE A 177 2.20 -13.13 22.49
CA ILE A 177 1.78 -12.06 23.38
C ILE A 177 3.01 -11.52 24.15
N ALA A 178 3.01 -10.20 24.38
CA ALA A 178 4.06 -9.42 25.04
C ALA A 178 4.83 -10.19 26.15
N PRO A 179 6.16 -10.07 26.25
CA PRO A 179 6.86 -10.65 27.38
C PRO A 179 6.71 -9.74 28.60
N PRO A 180 6.39 -10.29 29.79
CA PRO A 180 6.79 -9.67 31.03
C PRO A 180 8.33 -9.61 31.08
N THR A 181 8.83 -8.63 31.80
CA THR A 181 10.23 -8.36 32.07
C THR A 181 11.05 -9.62 32.42
N ASN A 182 12.27 -9.68 31.86
CA ASN A 182 13.37 -10.62 32.14
C ASN A 182 13.32 -12.01 31.50
N ALA A 183 13.88 -12.14 30.29
CA ALA A 183 14.51 -13.39 29.84
C ALA A 183 15.66 -13.11 28.85
N LYS A 184 16.75 -13.87 29.01
CA LYS A 184 18.03 -13.73 28.31
C LYS A 184 17.90 -14.01 26.80
N GLY A 185 18.47 -13.12 25.99
CA GLY A 185 18.71 -13.14 24.54
C GLY A 185 18.30 -14.38 23.73
N THR A 186 17.18 -14.26 23.01
CA THR A 186 16.78 -15.18 21.94
C THR A 186 17.70 -14.99 20.72
N LYS A 187 18.40 -16.05 20.30
CA LYS A 187 19.25 -16.04 19.09
C LYS A 187 18.38 -15.86 17.84
N MET A 188 18.60 -14.78 17.10
CA MET A 188 17.97 -14.55 15.79
C MET A 188 18.37 -15.63 14.78
N THR A 189 17.41 -16.09 13.98
CA THR A 189 17.66 -17.05 12.90
C THR A 189 18.52 -16.42 11.80
N ARG A 190 19.47 -17.19 11.25
CA ARG A 190 20.47 -16.75 10.23
C ARG A 190 19.86 -16.16 8.95
N ARG A 191 18.58 -16.45 8.68
CA ARG A 191 17.80 -15.94 7.54
C ARG A 191 17.32 -14.49 7.76
N SER A 192 16.90 -14.16 8.98
CA SER A 192 16.41 -12.82 9.35
C SER A 192 17.53 -11.77 9.44
N SER A 193 18.78 -12.19 9.70
CA SER A 193 19.95 -11.30 9.69
C SER A 193 20.33 -10.90 8.26
N GLN A 194 20.34 -11.87 7.33
CA GLN A 194 20.75 -11.64 5.95
C GLN A 194 19.83 -10.68 5.19
N ILE A 195 18.51 -10.74 5.40
CA ILE A 195 17.54 -9.82 4.78
C ILE A 195 17.80 -8.38 5.24
N ARG A 196 18.07 -8.17 6.53
CA ARG A 196 18.40 -6.85 7.08
C ARG A 196 19.70 -6.30 6.52
N ASP A 197 20.68 -7.17 6.27
CA ASP A 197 21.95 -6.78 5.65
C ASP A 197 21.75 -6.36 4.19
N ASP A 198 20.93 -7.09 3.43
CA ASP A 198 20.56 -6.75 2.06
C ASP A 198 19.80 -5.41 1.98
N GLU A 199 18.83 -5.17 2.85
CA GLU A 199 18.12 -3.88 2.91
C GLU A 199 19.04 -2.73 3.26
N ARG A 200 19.92 -2.91 4.26
CA ARG A 200 20.91 -1.90 4.65
C ARG A 200 21.84 -1.57 3.49
N ARG A 201 22.26 -2.59 2.71
CA ARG A 201 23.08 -2.41 1.52
C ARG A 201 22.33 -1.65 0.43
N LEU A 202 21.08 -1.99 0.14
CA LEU A 202 20.27 -1.27 -0.86
C LEU A 202 20.05 0.19 -0.48
N LEU A 203 19.83 0.49 0.80
CA LEU A 203 19.74 1.87 1.30
C LEU A 203 21.07 2.62 1.16
N ALA A 204 22.19 1.96 1.45
CA ALA A 204 23.52 2.56 1.26
C ALA A 204 23.79 2.86 -0.22
N LEU A 205 23.49 1.92 -1.12
CA LEU A 205 23.59 2.13 -2.56
C LEU A 205 22.71 3.30 -3.03
N GLY A 206 21.49 3.42 -2.52
CA GLY A 206 20.60 4.55 -2.79
C GLY A 206 21.22 5.89 -2.38
N ARG A 207 21.81 5.98 -1.18
CA ARG A 207 22.50 7.20 -0.71
C ARG A 207 23.70 7.56 -1.57
N THR A 208 24.46 6.57 -2.03
CA THR A 208 25.67 6.78 -2.83
C THR A 208 25.35 7.20 -4.27
N TYR A 209 24.44 6.47 -4.93
CA TYR A 209 24.23 6.61 -6.36
C TYR A 209 23.04 7.49 -6.74
N ILE A 210 22.12 7.75 -5.82
CA ILE A 210 20.91 8.53 -6.07
C ILE A 210 20.89 9.70 -5.07
N PRO A 211 21.84 10.64 -5.20
CA PRO A 211 21.85 11.82 -4.36
C PRO A 211 20.58 12.63 -4.59
N THR A 212 20.10 13.30 -3.56
CA THR A 212 18.89 14.12 -3.60
C THR A 212 19.15 15.49 -3.07
N SER A 213 18.54 16.50 -3.69
CA SER A 213 18.52 17.86 -3.18
C SER A 213 17.41 18.07 -2.15
N ARG A 214 16.42 17.16 -2.09
CA ARG A 214 15.31 17.22 -1.15
C ARG A 214 15.74 16.68 0.22
N LYS A 215 15.21 17.27 1.30
CA LYS A 215 15.42 16.78 2.66
C LYS A 215 14.84 15.37 2.81
N GLN A 216 15.56 14.50 3.52
CA GLN A 216 15.03 13.17 3.84
C GLN A 216 13.79 13.32 4.71
N LEU A 217 12.70 12.65 4.33
CA LEU A 217 11.46 12.62 5.09
C LEU A 217 11.50 11.49 6.12
N GLN A 218 10.96 11.76 7.31
CA GLN A 218 10.55 10.69 8.21
C GLN A 218 9.18 10.21 7.73
N THR A 219 9.10 8.95 7.28
CA THR A 219 7.84 8.36 6.85
C THR A 219 6.98 8.02 8.07
N ASP A 220 5.79 8.60 8.14
CA ASP A 220 4.76 8.26 9.12
C ASP A 220 4.03 6.98 8.68
N VAL A 221 4.28 5.87 9.37
CA VAL A 221 3.75 4.55 9.02
C VAL A 221 2.75 4.11 10.08
N LEU A 222 1.56 3.70 9.65
CA LEU A 222 0.59 3.03 10.50
C LEU A 222 0.01 1.80 9.79
N GLU A 223 0.21 0.64 10.41
CA GLU A 223 -0.36 -0.63 9.98
C GLU A 223 -1.39 -1.10 11.00
N VAL A 224 -2.57 -1.49 10.53
CA VAL A 224 -3.71 -1.85 11.38
C VAL A 224 -4.28 -3.17 10.89
N TRP A 225 -4.45 -4.11 11.82
CA TRP A 225 -5.06 -5.40 11.56
C TRP A 225 -6.58 -5.28 11.70
N PHE A 226 -7.30 -5.75 10.68
CA PHE A 226 -8.76 -5.80 10.64
C PHE A 226 -9.23 -7.25 10.64
N ALA A 227 -10.34 -7.52 11.34
CA ALA A 227 -11.01 -8.80 11.28
C ALA A 227 -11.52 -9.09 9.85
N GLY A 228 -11.48 -10.35 9.44
CA GLY A 228 -11.84 -10.78 8.10
C GLY A 228 -10.64 -11.29 7.28
N CYS A 229 -10.96 -12.01 6.19
CA CYS A 229 -9.97 -12.49 5.24
C CYS A 229 -9.56 -11.40 4.23
N HIS A 230 -8.69 -11.74 3.27
CA HIS A 230 -8.10 -10.80 2.30
C HIS A 230 -9.11 -9.84 1.64
N SER A 231 -10.21 -10.37 1.10
CA SER A 231 -11.25 -9.58 0.44
C SER A 231 -12.26 -8.96 1.40
N ASP A 232 -12.33 -9.44 2.65
CA ASP A 232 -13.12 -8.78 3.70
C ASP A 232 -12.43 -7.51 4.20
N VAL A 233 -11.11 -7.39 4.02
CA VAL A 233 -10.38 -6.15 4.33
C VAL A 233 -10.24 -5.27 3.10
N GLY A 234 -9.89 -5.82 1.92
CA GLY A 234 -9.68 -5.01 0.72
C GLY A 234 -10.90 -4.80 -0.18
N GLY A 235 -11.99 -5.52 0.08
CA GLY A 235 -13.20 -5.51 -0.75
C GLY A 235 -13.16 -6.50 -1.93
N GLY A 236 -14.23 -6.49 -2.72
CA GLY A 236 -14.35 -7.29 -3.96
C GLY A 236 -15.19 -8.56 -3.85
N ASN A 237 -15.64 -8.94 -2.65
CA ASN A 237 -16.56 -10.07 -2.45
C ASN A 237 -18.03 -9.67 -2.39
N THR A 238 -18.31 -8.39 -2.19
CA THR A 238 -19.67 -7.85 -2.17
C THR A 238 -19.84 -6.82 -3.30
N PRO A 239 -21.03 -6.76 -3.92
CA PRO A 239 -21.36 -5.70 -4.87
C PRO A 239 -21.20 -4.30 -4.25
N THR A 240 -20.85 -3.32 -5.09
CA THR A 240 -20.53 -1.95 -4.65
C THR A 240 -21.69 -1.25 -3.95
N ASP A 241 -22.93 -1.57 -4.34
CA ASP A 241 -24.19 -1.04 -3.82
C ASP A 241 -24.60 -1.65 -2.47
N VAL A 242 -23.97 -2.75 -2.05
CA VAL A 242 -24.19 -3.28 -0.70
C VAL A 242 -23.70 -2.26 0.33
N ARG A 243 -24.62 -1.86 1.21
CA ARG A 243 -24.34 -0.89 2.28
C ARG A 243 -23.39 -1.46 3.32
N HIS A 244 -23.70 -2.66 3.84
CA HIS A 244 -22.95 -3.26 4.94
C HIS A 244 -22.10 -4.45 4.48
N ALA A 245 -20.82 -4.40 4.78
CA ALA A 245 -19.85 -5.47 4.55
C ALA A 245 -18.60 -5.24 5.41
N LEU A 246 -17.89 -6.30 5.79
CA LEU A 246 -16.66 -6.21 6.60
C LEU A 246 -15.63 -5.21 6.01
N SER A 247 -15.52 -5.15 4.68
CA SER A 247 -14.57 -4.26 3.98
C SER A 247 -14.90 -2.77 4.09
N LYS A 248 -16.12 -2.42 4.52
CA LYS A 248 -16.49 -1.03 4.75
C LYS A 248 -15.75 -0.45 5.95
N ILE A 249 -15.47 -1.25 6.99
CA ILE A 249 -14.75 -0.81 8.20
C ILE A 249 -13.35 -0.30 7.84
N SER A 250 -12.57 -1.10 7.12
CA SER A 250 -11.22 -0.72 6.67
C SER A 250 -11.25 0.43 5.66
N LEU A 251 -12.30 0.51 4.81
CA LEU A 251 -12.50 1.59 3.87
C LEU A 251 -12.78 2.92 4.59
N ARG A 252 -13.69 2.94 5.56
CA ARG A 252 -13.97 4.13 6.40
C ARG A 252 -12.71 4.57 7.12
N TRP A 253 -11.98 3.63 7.73
CA TRP A 253 -10.71 3.91 8.37
C TRP A 253 -9.71 4.59 7.43
N MET A 254 -9.51 4.04 6.22
CA MET A 254 -8.59 4.62 5.23
C MET A 254 -8.99 6.03 4.80
N VAL A 255 -10.29 6.26 4.57
CA VAL A 255 -10.82 7.58 4.23
C VAL A 255 -10.52 8.57 5.37
N ARG A 256 -10.77 8.20 6.62
CA ARG A 256 -10.41 9.02 7.78
C ARG A 256 -8.92 9.34 7.83
N GLN A 257 -8.05 8.36 7.51
CA GLN A 257 -6.60 8.62 7.43
C GLN A 257 -6.23 9.65 6.37
N CYS A 258 -6.96 9.71 5.25
CA CYS A 258 -6.75 10.73 4.22
C CYS A 258 -7.01 12.15 4.78
N PHE A 259 -8.04 12.32 5.59
CA PHE A 259 -8.34 13.60 6.25
C PHE A 259 -7.32 13.91 7.36
N LEU A 260 -6.94 12.94 8.18
CA LEU A 260 -5.95 13.11 9.27
C LEU A 260 -4.58 13.56 8.74
N ILE A 261 -4.11 12.97 7.65
CA ILE A 261 -2.86 13.34 6.98
C ILE A 261 -3.00 14.63 6.16
N ARG A 262 -4.23 15.14 5.99
CA ARG A 262 -4.55 16.28 5.13
C ARG A 262 -4.03 16.07 3.72
N THR A 263 -4.27 14.89 3.14
CA THR A 263 -3.74 14.50 1.83
C THR A 263 -4.14 15.48 0.71
N GLY A 264 -5.31 16.12 0.87
CA GLY A 264 -5.84 17.01 -0.14
C GLY A 264 -6.70 16.30 -1.19
N ILE A 265 -7.13 15.07 -0.91
CA ILE A 265 -8.10 14.37 -1.75
C ILE A 265 -9.48 14.98 -1.53
N LEU A 266 -10.20 15.24 -2.62
CA LEU A 266 -11.60 15.65 -2.59
C LEU A 266 -12.51 14.43 -2.70
N PHE A 267 -13.41 14.27 -1.74
CA PHE A 267 -14.41 13.21 -1.73
C PHE A 267 -15.79 13.78 -2.08
N LYS A 268 -16.60 13.02 -2.81
CA LYS A 268 -18.01 13.38 -3.02
C LYS A 268 -18.79 13.13 -1.74
N GLU A 269 -19.61 14.08 -1.33
CA GLU A 269 -20.44 13.98 -0.11
C GLU A 269 -21.29 12.71 -0.10
N ASP A 270 -22.05 12.47 -1.16
CA ASP A 270 -22.92 11.30 -1.27
C ASP A 270 -22.15 9.99 -1.18
N SER A 271 -20.90 9.96 -1.67
CA SER A 271 -20.05 8.78 -1.58
C SER A 271 -19.59 8.51 -0.15
N LEU A 272 -19.32 9.55 0.64
CA LEU A 272 -19.02 9.40 2.08
C LEU A 272 -20.24 8.87 2.83
N ARG A 273 -21.41 9.45 2.60
CA ARG A 273 -22.66 9.02 3.27
C ARG A 273 -23.05 7.59 2.89
N LYS A 274 -22.80 7.17 1.64
CA LYS A 274 -23.03 5.79 1.17
C LYS A 274 -22.19 4.75 1.89
N ILE A 275 -20.99 5.12 2.35
CA ILE A 275 -20.13 4.23 3.12
C ILE A 275 -20.30 4.45 4.63
N GLY A 276 -21.34 5.14 5.09
CA GLY A 276 -21.59 5.35 6.52
C GLY A 276 -20.66 6.37 7.20
N LEU A 277 -20.07 7.31 6.44
CA LEU A 277 -19.32 8.42 6.99
C LEU A 277 -20.09 9.73 6.84
N ASP A 278 -20.26 10.46 7.95
CA ASP A 278 -20.81 11.81 7.93
C ASP A 278 -19.69 12.83 7.67
N PRO A 279 -19.72 13.60 6.57
CA PRO A 279 -18.66 14.55 6.23
C PRO A 279 -18.34 15.58 7.33
N VAL A 280 -19.32 15.94 8.16
CA VAL A 280 -19.16 16.88 9.29
C VAL A 280 -18.16 16.34 10.32
N THR A 281 -18.03 15.02 10.43
CA THR A 281 -17.06 14.39 11.33
C THR A 281 -15.63 14.35 10.77
N LEU A 282 -15.46 14.66 9.48
CA LEU A 282 -14.19 14.55 8.76
C LEU A 282 -13.55 15.91 8.47
N TYR A 283 -14.35 16.97 8.34
CA TYR A 283 -13.89 18.30 7.93
C TYR A 283 -14.73 19.41 8.61
N PRO A 284 -14.14 20.55 9.05
CA PRO A 284 -12.75 21.00 8.85
C PRO A 284 -11.72 20.35 9.78
N VAL A 285 -12.18 19.75 10.87
CA VAL A 285 -11.36 19.01 11.83
C VAL A 285 -11.92 17.60 11.94
N VAL A 286 -11.04 16.60 11.87
CA VAL A 286 -11.44 15.21 12.04
C VAL A 286 -11.80 14.99 13.51
N LEU A 287 -13.08 14.75 13.77
CA LEU A 287 -13.59 14.46 15.12
C LEU A 287 -13.18 13.04 15.54
N PRO A 288 -12.96 12.76 16.83
CA PRO A 288 -12.72 11.38 17.29
C PRO A 288 -13.92 10.49 16.96
N ARG A 289 -13.67 9.19 16.83
CA ARG A 289 -14.76 8.23 16.64
C ARG A 289 -15.68 8.24 17.87
N PRO A 290 -16.99 8.04 17.68
CA PRO A 290 -17.92 7.85 18.79
C PRO A 290 -17.43 6.71 19.70
N PRO A 291 -17.68 6.78 21.02
CA PRO A 291 -17.36 5.67 21.91
C PRO A 291 -18.19 4.43 21.53
N PRO A 292 -17.71 3.21 21.82
CA PRO A 292 -18.43 1.97 21.56
C PRO A 292 -19.85 2.04 22.15
N ALA A 293 -20.87 2.08 21.30
CA ALA A 293 -22.25 2.18 21.75
C ALA A 293 -22.72 0.82 22.30
N ALA A 294 -23.37 0.82 23.47
CA ALA A 294 -23.94 -0.40 24.06
C ALA A 294 -25.23 -0.86 23.34
N ALA A 295 -25.82 -0.01 22.49
CA ALA A 295 -27.00 -0.32 21.68
C ALA A 295 -27.09 0.63 20.48
N VAL A 296 -27.63 0.14 19.35
CA VAL A 296 -28.00 0.96 18.19
C VAL A 296 -29.19 1.84 18.58
N SER A 297 -29.05 3.14 18.42
CA SER A 297 -30.12 4.11 18.65
C SER A 297 -31.11 4.12 17.49
N ASP A 298 -32.40 4.33 17.79
CA ASP A 298 -33.51 4.33 16.82
C ASP A 298 -33.60 5.63 16.00
N LYS A 299 -32.47 6.35 15.84
CA LYS A 299 -32.41 7.62 15.10
C LYS A 299 -32.29 7.35 13.59
N ASP A 300 -32.85 8.26 12.77
CA ASP A 300 -32.84 8.17 11.31
C ASP A 300 -31.43 8.10 10.67
N ALA A 301 -30.39 8.52 11.40
CA ALA A 301 -29.00 8.48 10.96
C ALA A 301 -28.13 7.69 11.93
N LEU A 302 -27.50 6.63 11.42
CA LEU A 302 -26.55 5.80 12.15
C LEU A 302 -25.22 6.55 12.33
N SER A 303 -24.64 6.42 13.51
CA SER A 303 -23.26 6.81 13.80
C SER A 303 -22.25 5.86 13.13
N GLU A 304 -21.00 6.32 12.95
CA GLU A 304 -19.91 5.51 12.38
C GLU A 304 -19.71 4.19 13.15
N GLU A 305 -19.90 4.19 14.47
CA GLU A 305 -19.75 2.99 15.30
C GLU A 305 -20.91 2.00 15.10
N GLU A 306 -22.14 2.50 14.96
CA GLU A 306 -23.29 1.64 14.64
C GLU A 306 -23.17 1.03 13.24
N GLU A 307 -22.65 1.79 12.27
CA GLU A 307 -22.32 1.29 10.94
C GLU A 307 -21.28 0.15 11.00
N ASP A 308 -20.20 0.34 11.77
CA ASP A 308 -19.18 -0.69 11.97
C ASP A 308 -19.74 -1.94 12.69
N LEU A 309 -20.62 -1.77 13.69
CA LEU A 309 -21.30 -2.89 14.36
C LEU A 309 -22.18 -3.70 13.41
N LEU A 310 -22.85 -3.05 12.46
CA LEU A 310 -23.64 -3.74 11.44
C LEU A 310 -22.74 -4.48 10.44
N ASP A 311 -21.61 -3.90 10.03
CA ASP A 311 -20.65 -4.57 9.16
C ASP A 311 -20.00 -5.79 9.81
N LEU A 312 -19.70 -5.73 11.11
CA LEU A 312 -19.14 -6.85 11.87
C LEU A 312 -20.08 -8.06 11.92
N ARG A 313 -21.39 -7.86 11.72
CA ARG A 313 -22.38 -8.96 11.64
C ARG A 313 -22.43 -9.62 10.26
N CYS A 314 -21.81 -9.01 9.24
CA CYS A 314 -21.76 -9.60 7.91
C CYS A 314 -20.89 -10.88 7.91
N PRO A 315 -21.21 -11.86 7.04
CA PRO A 315 -20.47 -13.10 6.96
C PRO A 315 -19.02 -12.85 6.52
N ILE A 316 -18.09 -13.60 7.14
CA ILE A 316 -16.69 -13.65 6.73
C ILE A 316 -16.55 -14.50 5.45
N HIS A 317 -15.76 -14.02 4.49
CA HIS A 317 -15.54 -14.73 3.23
C HIS A 317 -14.22 -15.52 3.27
N ASP A 318 -14.26 -16.64 3.99
CA ASP A 318 -13.12 -17.57 4.09
C ASP A 318 -13.02 -18.45 2.82
N GLU A 319 -12.09 -18.09 1.94
CA GLU A 319 -11.84 -18.79 0.69
C GLU A 319 -11.39 -20.25 0.88
N LEU A 320 -10.71 -20.59 1.98
CA LEU A 320 -10.29 -21.98 2.26
C LEU A 320 -11.49 -22.86 2.61
N LYS A 321 -12.52 -22.31 3.25
CA LYS A 321 -13.78 -23.01 3.51
C LYS A 321 -14.66 -23.07 2.27
N ASN A 322 -14.71 -21.99 1.50
CA ASN A 322 -15.61 -21.86 0.36
C ASN A 322 -15.15 -22.65 -0.87
N LYS A 323 -13.84 -22.85 -1.06
CA LYS A 323 -13.31 -23.57 -2.23
C LYS A 323 -12.26 -24.59 -1.82
N LEU A 324 -12.66 -25.87 -1.82
CA LEU A 324 -11.79 -27.02 -1.50
C LEU A 324 -10.49 -27.06 -2.32
N ALA A 325 -10.49 -26.54 -3.54
CA ALA A 325 -9.31 -26.48 -4.40
C ALA A 325 -8.15 -25.67 -3.80
N TRP A 326 -8.41 -24.71 -2.89
CA TRP A 326 -7.34 -23.98 -2.22
C TRP A 326 -6.50 -24.88 -1.30
N TRP A 327 -7.09 -25.91 -0.67
CA TRP A 327 -6.34 -26.87 0.15
C TRP A 327 -5.28 -27.64 -0.65
N ILE A 328 -5.53 -27.90 -1.93
CA ILE A 328 -4.55 -28.51 -2.82
C ILE A 328 -3.33 -27.58 -2.98
N LEU A 329 -3.55 -26.27 -3.07
CA LEU A 329 -2.48 -25.28 -3.21
C LEU A 329 -1.70 -25.04 -1.91
N GLU A 330 -2.27 -25.38 -0.74
CA GLU A 330 -1.59 -25.35 0.56
C GLU A 330 -0.63 -26.53 0.76
N ILE A 331 -0.96 -27.69 0.17
CA ILE A 331 -0.09 -28.90 0.25
C ILE A 331 1.05 -28.82 -0.77
N LEU A 332 0.88 -28.05 -1.86
CA LEU A 332 1.89 -27.89 -2.89
C LEU A 332 3.00 -26.91 -2.44
N PRO A 333 4.26 -27.37 -2.34
CA PRO A 333 5.37 -26.52 -1.88
C PRO A 333 5.49 -25.26 -2.73
N ALA A 334 5.51 -24.10 -2.09
CA ALA A 334 5.64 -22.84 -2.79
C ALA A 334 7.13 -22.58 -3.04
N ARG A 335 7.60 -22.84 -4.27
CA ARG A 335 8.97 -22.48 -4.67
C ARG A 335 9.11 -20.95 -4.68
N LYS A 336 9.80 -20.40 -3.67
CA LYS A 336 10.21 -19.00 -3.66
C LYS A 336 11.64 -18.91 -4.19
N ASN A 337 11.81 -18.30 -5.34
CA ASN A 337 13.12 -17.96 -5.88
C ASN A 337 13.53 -16.60 -5.34
N TYR A 338 14.55 -16.57 -4.49
CA TYR A 338 15.14 -15.33 -4.02
C TYR A 338 16.40 -15.07 -4.85
N ARG A 339 16.49 -13.89 -5.47
CA ARG A 339 17.76 -13.36 -5.98
C ARG A 339 18.31 -12.42 -4.91
N GLY A 340 19.46 -12.78 -4.33
CA GLY A 340 20.21 -11.87 -3.46
C GLY A 340 20.68 -10.63 -4.23
N VAL A 341 21.12 -9.60 -3.51
CA VAL A 341 21.59 -8.34 -4.09
C VAL A 341 22.75 -8.57 -5.08
N ASP A 342 23.57 -9.60 -4.85
CA ASP A 342 24.72 -10.00 -5.69
C ASP A 342 24.34 -10.88 -6.90
N GLY A 343 23.05 -11.15 -7.11
CA GLY A 343 22.57 -11.96 -8.25
C GLY A 343 22.50 -13.46 -7.99
N ASP A 344 22.97 -13.94 -6.83
CA ASP A 344 22.83 -15.32 -6.39
C ASP A 344 21.37 -15.75 -6.32
N GLN A 345 21.00 -16.73 -7.15
CA GLN A 345 19.69 -17.39 -7.08
C GLN A 345 19.72 -18.44 -5.97
N LYS A 346 18.93 -18.24 -4.92
CA LYS A 346 18.70 -19.25 -3.89
C LYS A 346 17.26 -19.75 -3.99
N LYS A 347 17.13 -21.06 -4.15
CA LYS A 347 15.83 -21.75 -4.14
C LYS A 347 15.48 -22.07 -2.68
N GLY A 348 14.40 -21.47 -2.19
CA GLY A 348 13.78 -21.88 -0.93
C GLY A 348 12.53 -22.70 -1.21
N ILE A 349 12.32 -23.76 -0.43
CA ILE A 349 11.06 -24.49 -0.37
C ILE A 349 10.41 -24.07 0.96
N GLU A 350 9.22 -23.49 0.89
CA GLU A 350 8.32 -23.29 2.03
C GLU A 350 7.16 -24.28 1.90
#